data_AF-A0A2P7RZW6-F1
#
_entry.id   AF-A0A2P7RZW6-F1
#
_cell.length_a   1.000
_cell.length_b   1.000
_cell.length_c   1.000
_cell.angle_alpha   90.00
_cell.angle_beta   90.00
_cell.angle_gamma   90.00
#
_symmetry.space_group_name_H-M   'P 1'
#
loop_
_entity.id
_entity.type
_entity.pdbx_description
1 polymer ?
#
loop_
_entity_poly.entity_id
_entity_poly.type
_entity_poly.pdbx_seq_one_letter_code
_entity_poly.pdbx_strand_id
1 'polypeptide(L)'
;MTGIHADNRGPITIEIIRAPTVAVFPLEFRIGEVREAAKELDSRNRYLGQQWWAAHIKQLRKSLRDLGLSSHQIDHEIQRYGSAVSRSLNLHKQYGSTPDGAA
;
A
#
# COMPACT_ATOMS: atom_id res chain seq x y z
N MET A 1 -59.08 -33.33 -10.37
CA MET A 1 -58.48 -32.50 -9.31
C MET A 1 -56.96 -32.73 -9.35
N THR A 2 -56.29 -32.17 -10.36
CA THR A 2 -55.41 -30.97 -10.29
C THR A 2 -54.31 -31.17 -9.24
N GLY A 3 -53.09 -31.62 -9.56
CA GLY A 3 -52.22 -31.20 -10.66
C GLY A 3 -51.28 -30.12 -10.12
N ILE A 4 -50.18 -30.53 -9.49
CA ILE A 4 -49.15 -29.63 -8.96
C ILE A 4 -48.45 -28.96 -10.16
N HIS A 5 -48.77 -27.69 -10.39
CA HIS A 5 -48.10 -26.84 -11.37
C HIS A 5 -46.67 -26.53 -10.92
N ALA A 6 -45.73 -26.67 -11.86
CA ALA A 6 -44.34 -26.27 -11.73
C ALA A 6 -44.20 -24.75 -11.57
N ASP A 7 -43.34 -24.30 -10.65
CA ASP A 7 -42.72 -22.98 -10.73
C ASP A 7 -41.24 -23.18 -11.10
N ASN A 8 -40.97 -22.99 -12.39
CA ASN A 8 -39.65 -22.95 -13.00
C ASN A 8 -38.89 -21.70 -12.49
N ARG A 9 -38.27 -21.81 -11.32
CA ARG A 9 -37.21 -20.86 -10.95
C ARG A 9 -35.94 -21.32 -11.64
N GLY A 10 -35.67 -20.69 -12.78
CA GLY A 10 -34.46 -20.87 -13.57
C GLY A 10 -33.18 -20.74 -12.74
N PRO A 11 -32.02 -21.14 -13.28
CA PRO A 11 -30.76 -21.06 -12.56
C PRO A 11 -30.59 -19.66 -12.02
N ILE A 12 -30.40 -19.57 -10.70
CA ILE A 12 -30.12 -18.33 -9.99
C ILE A 12 -28.77 -17.85 -10.53
N THR A 13 -28.80 -17.02 -11.57
CA THR A 13 -27.63 -16.26 -12.00
C THR A 13 -27.33 -15.33 -10.85
N ILE A 14 -26.35 -15.74 -10.03
CA ILE A 14 -25.75 -14.87 -9.03
C ILE A 14 -24.99 -13.83 -9.86
N GLU A 15 -25.67 -12.73 -10.18
CA GLU A 15 -25.00 -11.54 -10.68
C GLU A 15 -24.06 -11.11 -9.56
N ILE A 16 -22.78 -11.43 -9.71
CA ILE A 16 -21.72 -10.94 -8.84
C ILE A 16 -21.64 -9.45 -9.12
N ILE A 17 -22.54 -8.69 -8.46
CA ILE A 17 -22.54 -7.25 -8.39
C ILE A 17 -21.19 -6.89 -7.78
N ARG A 18 -20.26 -6.58 -8.67
CA ARG A 18 -18.86 -6.19 -8.45
C ARG A 18 -18.64 -5.83 -6.99
N ALA A 19 -18.30 -6.84 -6.20
CA ALA A 19 -17.79 -6.60 -4.86
C ALA A 19 -16.63 -5.61 -5.07
N PRO A 20 -16.48 -4.57 -4.23
CA PRO A 20 -15.27 -3.77 -4.30
C PRO A 20 -14.14 -4.77 -4.14
N THR A 21 -13.40 -5.02 -5.23
CA THR A 21 -12.16 -5.78 -5.16
C THR A 21 -11.32 -4.98 -4.21
N VAL A 22 -11.29 -5.41 -2.95
CA VAL A 22 -10.30 -4.97 -1.99
C VAL A 22 -9.01 -5.48 -2.62
N ALA A 23 -8.41 -4.64 -3.45
CA ALA A 23 -7.05 -4.82 -3.88
C ALA A 23 -6.25 -4.68 -2.59
N VAL A 24 -6.08 -5.78 -1.87
CA VAL A 24 -5.06 -5.95 -0.84
C VAL A 24 -3.74 -5.93 -1.59
N PHE A 25 -3.39 -4.77 -2.15
CA PHE A 25 -2.07 -4.54 -2.69
C PHE A 25 -1.18 -4.26 -1.48
N PRO A 26 -0.14 -5.05 -1.25
CA PRO A 26 0.19 -5.37 0.12
C PRO A 26 1.29 -4.43 0.59
N LEU A 27 0.97 -3.59 1.58
CA LEU A 27 2.01 -2.98 2.42
C LEU A 27 2.95 -4.05 3.02
N GLU A 28 2.44 -5.26 3.27
CA GLU A 28 3.24 -6.41 3.77
C GLU A 28 4.30 -6.90 2.78
N PHE A 29 4.06 -6.80 1.47
CA PHE A 29 5.03 -7.20 0.44
C PHE A 29 6.03 -6.07 0.11
N ARG A 30 5.78 -4.84 0.55
CA ARG A 30 6.65 -3.68 0.35
C ARG A 30 7.52 -3.32 1.56
N ILE A 31 7.64 -4.20 2.56
CA ILE A 31 8.55 -3.96 3.69
C ILE A 31 9.99 -3.75 3.21
N GLY A 32 10.41 -4.48 2.18
CA GLY A 32 11.70 -4.28 1.51
C GLY A 32 11.83 -2.87 0.93
N GLU A 33 10.88 -2.45 0.09
CA GLU A 33 10.87 -1.12 -0.51
C GLU A 33 10.80 0.01 0.52
N VAL A 34 10.04 -0.17 1.60
CA VAL A 34 9.96 0.80 2.72
C VAL A 34 11.32 0.94 3.39
N ARG A 35 12.04 -0.15 3.64
CA ARG A 35 13.38 -0.13 4.24
C ARG A 35 14.41 0.48 3.29
N GLU A 36 14.36 0.14 2.00
CA GLU A 36 15.26 0.72 1.00
C GLU A 36 15.02 2.21 0.84
N ALA A 37 13.76 2.65 0.77
CA ALA A 37 13.41 4.07 0.71
C ALA A 37 13.82 4.81 1.98
N ALA A 38 13.67 4.21 3.16
CA ALA A 38 14.18 4.78 4.41
C ALA A 38 15.71 4.90 4.39
N LYS A 39 16.44 3.87 3.94
CA LYS A 39 17.91 3.91 3.83
C LYS A 39 18.39 4.99 2.85
N GLU A 40 17.73 5.11 1.71
CA GLU A 40 18.02 6.11 0.68
C GLU A 40 17.74 7.53 1.20
N LEU A 41 16.66 7.73 1.96
CA LEU A 41 16.37 9.01 2.61
C LEU A 41 17.37 9.35 3.72
N ASP A 42 17.79 8.36 4.50
CA ASP A 42 18.79 8.53 5.57
C ASP A 42 20.18 8.86 5.02
N SER A 43 20.54 8.27 3.88
CA SER A 43 21.83 8.49 3.20
C SER A 43 21.94 9.86 2.53
N ARG A 44 20.83 10.59 2.37
CA ARG A 44 20.78 11.85 1.62
C ARG A 44 20.61 13.05 2.55
N ASN A 45 21.22 14.17 2.15
CA ASN A 45 20.97 15.45 2.82
C ASN A 45 19.51 15.89 2.60
N ARG A 46 18.94 16.64 3.55
CA ARG A 46 17.49 16.93 3.64
C ARG A 46 16.87 17.42 2.33
N TYR A 47 17.55 18.30 1.61
CA TYR A 47 17.09 18.84 0.33
C TYR A 47 17.04 17.78 -0.78
N LEU A 48 18.11 16.99 -0.92
CA LEU A 48 18.19 15.92 -1.92
C LEU A 48 17.23 14.77 -1.60
N GLY A 49 17.02 14.47 -0.31
CA GLY A 49 16.03 13.50 0.15
C GLY A 49 14.60 13.93 -0.21
N GLN A 50 14.25 15.20 -0.05
CA GLN A 50 12.93 15.73 -0.43
C GLN A 50 12.68 15.65 -1.94
N GLN A 51 13.66 16.04 -2.77
CA GLN A 51 13.52 15.94 -4.22
C GLN A 51 13.36 14.48 -4.68
N TRP A 52 14.17 13.59 -4.13
CA TRP A 52 14.08 12.17 -4.40
C TRP A 52 12.73 11.59 -3.99
N TRP A 53 12.26 11.91 -2.78
CA TRP A 53 10.96 11.46 -2.28
C TRP A 53 9.82 11.91 -3.19
N ALA A 54 9.83 13.18 -3.63
CA ALA A 54 8.82 13.69 -4.54
C ALA A 54 8.81 12.93 -5.88
N ALA A 55 10.00 12.63 -6.44
CA ALA A 55 10.13 11.84 -7.65
C ALA A 55 9.63 10.39 -7.46
N HIS A 56 10.02 9.75 -6.35
CA HIS A 56 9.62 8.39 -5.97
C HIS A 56 8.10 8.28 -5.83
N ILE A 57 7.47 9.21 -5.09
CA ILE A 57 6.01 9.24 -4.93
C ILE A 57 5.29 9.50 -6.24
N LYS A 58 5.85 10.34 -7.13
CA LYS A 58 5.28 10.55 -8.47
C LYS A 58 5.28 9.27 -9.30
N GLN A 59 6.37 8.49 -9.26
CA GLN A 59 6.45 7.19 -9.92
C GLN A 59 5.47 6.19 -9.31
N LEU A 60 5.42 6.11 -7.98
CA LEU A 60 4.52 5.20 -7.26
C LEU A 60 3.06 5.51 -7.56
N ARG A 61 2.65 6.79 -7.56
CA ARG A 61 1.30 7.22 -7.97
C ARG A 61 0.98 6.83 -9.42
N LYS A 62 1.95 6.92 -10.34
CA LYS A 62 1.77 6.48 -11.73
C LYS A 62 1.52 4.97 -11.79
N SER A 63 2.31 4.17 -11.07
CA SER A 63 2.14 2.71 -11.03
C SER A 63 0.80 2.30 -10.42
N LEU A 64 0.38 2.95 -9.32
CA LEU A 64 -0.92 2.67 -8.70
C LEU A 64 -2.09 3.06 -9.62
N ARG A 65 -1.95 4.15 -10.38
CA ARG A 65 -2.93 4.54 -11.39
C ARG A 65 -2.99 3.55 -12.55
N ASP A 66 -1.85 3.02 -12.98
CA ASP A 66 -1.76 2.01 -14.04
C ASP A 66 -2.44 0.69 -13.63
N LEU A 67 -2.35 0.35 -12.34
CA LEU A 67 -3.10 -0.75 -11.71
C LEU A 67 -4.61 -0.48 -11.58
N GLY A 68 -5.10 0.67 -12.04
CA GLY A 68 -6.52 1.01 -12.04
C GLY A 68 -7.07 1.51 -10.70
N LEU A 69 -6.22 1.89 -9.73
CA LEU A 69 -6.69 2.44 -8.47
C LEU A 69 -7.28 3.84 -8.68
N SER A 70 -8.36 4.14 -7.95
CA SER A 70 -8.94 5.48 -7.90
C SER A 70 -8.01 6.45 -7.15
N SER A 71 -8.03 7.73 -7.52
CA SER A 71 -7.22 8.78 -6.88
C SER A 71 -7.32 8.77 -5.35
N HIS A 72 -8.52 8.54 -4.80
CA HIS A 72 -8.72 8.44 -3.35
C HIS A 72 -7.98 7.25 -2.72
N GLN A 73 -7.98 6.09 -3.38
CA GLN A 73 -7.25 4.91 -2.92
C GLN A 73 -5.73 5.13 -3.04
N ILE A 74 -5.29 5.78 -4.12
CA ILE A 74 -3.89 6.14 -4.31
C ILE A 74 -3.41 7.04 -3.16
N ASP A 75 -4.15 8.10 -2.82
CA ASP A 75 -3.73 8.99 -1.72
C ASP A 75 -3.67 8.27 -0.38
N HIS A 76 -4.64 7.40 -0.09
CA HIS A 76 -4.63 6.58 1.12
C HIS A 76 -3.41 5.63 1.18
N GLU A 77 -3.07 4.97 0.07
CA GLU A 77 -1.89 4.08 0.01
C GLU A 77 -0.57 4.87 0.11
N ILE A 78 -0.49 6.05 -0.52
CA ILE A 78 0.67 6.93 -0.39
C ILE A 78 0.85 7.42 1.05
N GLN A 79 -0.25 7.77 1.74
CA GLN A 79 -0.20 8.16 3.15
C GLN A 79 0.30 7.01 4.03
N ARG A 80 -0.25 5.81 3.86
CA ARG A 80 0.20 4.62 4.61
C ARG A 80 1.68 4.31 4.35
N TYR A 81 2.11 4.36 3.10
CA TYR A 81 3.50 4.16 2.71
C TYR A 81 4.43 5.20 3.35
N GLY A 82 4.07 6.49 3.30
CA GLY A 82 4.83 7.56 3.93
C GLY A 82 4.96 7.39 5.45
N SER A 83 3.87 7.00 6.13
CA SER A 83 3.90 6.68 7.56
C SER A 83 4.82 5.48 7.88
N ALA A 84 4.81 4.44 7.04
CA ALA A 84 5.67 3.26 7.21
C ALA A 84 7.16 3.60 7.01
N VAL A 85 7.49 4.41 6.01
CA VAL A 85 8.87 4.90 5.77
C VAL A 85 9.34 5.78 6.92
N SER A 86 8.51 6.72 7.39
CA SER A 86 8.83 7.57 8.53
C SER A 86 9.07 6.75 9.81
N ARG A 87 8.24 5.73 10.06
CA ARG A 87 8.44 4.82 11.19
C ARG A 87 9.76 4.05 11.08
N SER A 88 10.11 3.57 9.88
CA SER A 88 11.36 2.84 9.64
C SER A 88 12.59 3.73 9.80
N LEU A 89 12.54 4.99 9.34
CA LEU A 89 13.57 6.00 9.58
C LEU A 89 13.80 6.27 11.07
N ASN A 90 12.72 6.43 11.84
CA ASN A 90 12.83 6.66 13.28
C ASN A 90 13.39 5.44 14.01
N LEU A 91 13.00 4.22 13.62
CA LEU A 91 13.56 2.98 14.18
C LEU A 91 15.06 2.84 13.91
N HIS A 92 15.52 3.14 12.70
CA HIS A 92 16.97 3.13 12.39
C HIS A 92 17.76 4.11 13.25
N LYS A 93 17.22 5.32 13.48
CA LYS A 93 17.86 6.30 14.37
C LYS A 93 17.93 5.81 15.82
N GLN A 94 16.89 5.15 16.31
CA GLN A 94 16.87 4.62 17.69
C GLN A 94 17.86 3.47 17.88
N TYR A 95 17.96 2.54 16.93
CA TYR A 95 18.86 1.38 17.05
C TYR A 95 20.34 1.72 16.78
N GLY A 96 20.60 2.71 15.90
CA GLY A 96 21.94 3.25 15.67
C GLY A 96 22.47 4.13 16.82
N SER A 97 21.63 4.45 17.80
CA SER A 97 22.00 5.19 19.01
C SER A 97 22.18 4.28 20.24
N THR A 98 22.29 2.96 20.08
CA THR A 98 22.69 2.09 21.20
C THR A 98 24.10 2.50 21.64
N PRO A 99 24.30 3.00 22.89
CA PRO A 99 25.64 3.32 23.37
C PRO A 99 26.43 2.02 23.54
N ASP A 100 27.59 1.97 22.90
CA ASP A 100 28.67 1.04 23.23
C ASP A 100 29.05 1.27 24.70
N GLY A 101 28.70 0.33 25.58
CA GLY A 101 28.83 0.54 27.01
C GLY A 101 28.20 -0.55 27.88
N ALA A 102 28.48 -1.81 27.58
CA ALA A 102 28.35 -2.89 28.54
C ALA A 102 29.61 -3.76 28.44
N ALA A 103 30.67 -3.30 29.10
CA ALA A 103 31.88 -4.06 29.42
C ALA A 103 32.03 -4.08 30.94
#